data_AF-A0A4Y6I5W9-F1
#
_entry.id   AF-A0A4Y6I5W9-F1
#
_cell.length_a   1.000
_cell.length_b   1.000
_cell.length_c   1.000
_cell.angle_alpha   90.00
_cell.angle_beta   90.00
_cell.angle_gamma   90.00
#
_symmetry.space_group_name_H-M   'P 1'
#
loop_
_entity.id
_entity.type
_entity.pdbx_description
1 polymer ?
#
loop_
_entity_poly.entity_id
_entity_poly.type
_entity_poly.pdbx_seq_one_letter_code
_entity_poly.pdbx_strand_id
1 'polypeptide(L)'
;MKIVYAGVNFLNSSPKDYLASDSPYKELEEMADIAILEFDFSNSTNKYVYERPNTTTNGVIRETIDNVYDYARYATADFANPESGLTSKPAPYDLYSKFDELNSQTLLADGKKVPLMRYNFVAVGFPVAYTDNFLRESKYQYDEGKKEALKITSSLWVNKPSKLRKDKTNSSWLGGGLSPNVAVRTFTDKPGLTDLLISNPIINDELKQGFEVRYLKEKESTYENNRYITYGLGYVTQAYQPGRGASGTALRDVNGNIFGAMFLSGDAKNVSLISIVQGLRSPGVDYQGLYGNYNLEQYDLIYGGGKNQRTSYREAMIKLYGNEYKTKLFPNGLATVPDEYKFKS
;
A
#
# COMPACT_ATOMS: atom_id res chain seq x y z
N MET A 1 -20.83 0.92 -0.81
CA MET A 1 -19.39 1.25 -0.97
C MET A 1 -19.26 2.43 -1.90
N LYS A 2 -18.40 3.39 -1.58
CA LYS A 2 -17.99 4.47 -2.50
C LYS A 2 -16.48 4.66 -2.45
N ILE A 3 -15.92 5.18 -3.53
CA ILE A 3 -14.54 5.68 -3.54
C ILE A 3 -14.56 7.09 -2.94
N VAL A 4 -13.73 7.32 -1.93
CA VAL A 4 -13.54 8.65 -1.34
C VAL A 4 -12.40 9.38 -2.02
N TYR A 5 -11.30 8.68 -2.28
CA TYR A 5 -10.09 9.28 -2.85
C TYR A 5 -9.34 8.26 -3.70
N ALA A 6 -8.69 8.75 -4.75
CA ALA A 6 -7.71 8.01 -5.54
C ALA A 6 -6.51 8.94 -5.77
N GLY A 7 -5.29 8.42 -5.68
CA GLY A 7 -4.06 9.18 -5.87
C GLY A 7 -3.78 9.45 -7.35
N VAL A 8 -4.67 10.13 -8.07
CA VAL A 8 -4.53 10.46 -9.50
C VAL A 8 -4.48 11.98 -9.69
N ASN A 9 -3.57 12.47 -10.54
CA ASN A 9 -3.37 13.90 -10.82
C ASN A 9 -3.32 14.75 -9.52
N PHE A 10 -2.66 14.25 -8.48
CA PHE A 10 -2.74 14.79 -7.13
C PHE A 10 -1.76 15.96 -6.88
N LEU A 11 -0.97 16.35 -7.87
CA LEU A 11 -0.02 17.46 -7.83
C LEU A 11 -0.54 18.66 -8.67
N ASN A 12 0.10 19.81 -8.48
CA ASN A 12 -0.08 20.99 -9.34
C ASN A 12 0.96 21.05 -10.46
N SER A 13 2.09 20.35 -10.30
CA SER A 13 3.09 20.11 -11.36
C SER A 13 2.61 19.02 -12.30
N SER A 14 3.05 19.03 -13.56
CA SER A 14 2.69 17.99 -14.53
C SER A 14 3.93 17.27 -15.06
N PRO A 15 3.85 15.95 -15.37
CA PRO A 15 4.94 15.25 -16.03
C PRO A 15 5.45 15.88 -17.32
N LYS A 16 4.60 16.59 -18.05
CA LYS A 16 5.02 17.34 -19.26
C LYS A 16 6.13 18.35 -19.01
N ASP A 17 6.27 18.84 -17.78
CA ASP A 17 7.22 19.91 -17.43
C ASP A 17 8.66 19.38 -17.30
N TYR A 18 8.82 18.06 -17.14
CA TYR A 18 10.13 17.41 -17.00
C TYR A 18 10.35 16.23 -17.95
N LEU A 19 9.33 15.76 -18.67
CA LEU A 19 9.48 14.79 -19.75
C LEU A 19 9.96 15.48 -21.03
N ALA A 20 10.70 14.73 -21.85
CA ALA A 20 11.11 15.21 -23.17
C ALA A 20 9.89 15.52 -24.06
N SER A 21 10.00 16.51 -24.95
CA SER A 21 8.89 17.00 -25.79
C SER A 21 8.35 15.95 -26.76
N ASP A 22 9.16 14.95 -27.11
CA ASP A 22 8.85 13.81 -27.96
C ASP A 22 8.44 12.56 -27.16
N SER A 23 8.39 12.64 -25.82
CA SER A 23 7.92 11.55 -24.97
C SER A 23 6.48 11.16 -25.32
N PRO A 24 6.19 9.86 -25.53
CA PRO A 24 4.82 9.40 -25.74
C PRO A 24 3.94 9.56 -24.49
N TYR A 25 4.55 9.89 -23.35
CA TYR A 25 3.89 10.00 -22.05
C TYR A 25 3.67 11.45 -21.61
N LYS A 26 4.03 12.45 -22.43
CA LYS A 26 3.97 13.87 -22.04
C LYS A 26 2.55 14.38 -21.74
N GLU A 27 1.53 13.73 -22.30
CA GLU A 27 0.12 14.06 -22.06
C GLU A 27 -0.47 13.23 -20.89
N LEU A 28 0.37 12.50 -20.14
CA LEU A 28 -0.04 11.76 -18.96
C LEU A 28 0.22 12.58 -17.71
N GLU A 29 -0.76 12.57 -16.81
CA GLU A 29 -0.56 13.06 -15.44
C GLU A 29 -0.13 11.90 -14.53
N GLU A 30 0.33 12.25 -13.34
CA GLU A 30 0.86 11.30 -12.38
C GLU A 30 -0.22 10.52 -11.62
N MET A 31 0.16 9.34 -11.14
CA MET A 31 -0.60 8.59 -10.16
C MET A 31 0.29 7.95 -9.10
N ALA A 32 -0.26 7.85 -7.90
CA ALA A 32 0.13 6.91 -6.87
C ALA A 32 -0.94 5.80 -6.83
N ASP A 33 -0.55 4.52 -6.90
CA ASP A 33 -1.50 3.39 -6.92
C ASP A 33 -2.12 3.14 -5.53
N ILE A 34 -3.01 4.05 -5.15
CA ILE A 34 -3.74 4.09 -3.88
C ILE A 34 -5.16 4.57 -4.17
N ALA A 35 -6.13 3.85 -3.61
CA ALA A 35 -7.50 4.31 -3.49
C ALA A 35 -8.03 4.05 -2.07
N ILE A 36 -8.90 4.94 -1.60
CA ILE A 36 -9.54 4.85 -0.29
C ILE A 36 -11.03 4.71 -0.52
N LEU A 37 -11.56 3.64 0.06
CA LEU A 37 -12.95 3.25 -0.08
C LEU A 37 -13.67 3.44 1.25
N GLU A 38 -14.91 3.90 1.17
CA GLU A 38 -15.82 3.94 2.31
C GLU A 38 -16.92 2.88 2.12
N PHE A 39 -17.13 2.09 3.17
CA PHE A 39 -18.18 1.10 3.27
C PHE A 39 -19.19 1.56 4.30
N ASP A 40 -20.40 1.81 3.86
CA ASP A 40 -21.55 2.01 4.73
C ASP A 40 -22.21 0.64 4.93
N PHE A 41 -22.22 0.18 6.18
CA PHE A 41 -22.87 -1.06 6.57
C PHE A 41 -24.32 -0.83 7.01
N SER A 42 -24.78 0.41 7.15
CA SER A 42 -26.16 0.68 7.56
C SER A 42 -27.14 0.09 6.54
N ASN A 43 -28.17 -0.58 7.04
CA ASN A 43 -29.29 -1.05 6.22
C ASN A 43 -30.60 -0.87 6.99
N SER A 44 -31.72 -0.87 6.28
CA SER A 44 -33.04 -0.58 6.88
C SER A 44 -33.56 -1.67 7.82
N THR A 45 -33.00 -2.88 7.77
CA THR A 45 -33.49 -4.04 8.53
C THR A 45 -32.63 -4.38 9.75
N ASN A 46 -31.42 -3.80 9.86
CA ASN A 46 -30.36 -4.20 10.80
C ASN A 46 -30.08 -5.71 10.83
N LYS A 47 -30.41 -6.43 9.75
CA LYS A 47 -30.20 -7.87 9.63
C LYS A 47 -29.22 -8.14 8.51
N TYR A 48 -28.15 -8.86 8.87
CA TYR A 48 -27.07 -9.21 7.97
C TYR A 48 -26.96 -10.72 7.90
N VAL A 49 -26.83 -11.25 6.70
CA VAL A 49 -26.62 -12.68 6.50
C VAL A 49 -25.24 -12.87 5.91
N TYR A 50 -24.48 -13.79 6.49
CA TYR A 50 -23.26 -14.25 5.87
C TYR A 50 -23.29 -15.76 5.74
N GLU A 51 -22.61 -16.23 4.70
CA GLU A 51 -22.55 -17.63 4.33
C GLU A 51 -21.11 -18.09 4.47
N ARG A 52 -20.92 -19.23 5.14
CA ARG A 52 -19.62 -19.90 5.21
C ARG A 52 -19.76 -21.36 4.82
N PRO A 53 -18.72 -21.98 4.22
CA PRO A 53 -18.72 -23.42 3.97
C PRO A 53 -18.97 -24.19 5.28
N ASN A 54 -19.83 -25.21 5.23
CA ASN A 54 -19.91 -26.19 6.29
C ASN A 54 -18.69 -27.12 6.16
N THR A 55 -17.89 -27.27 7.21
CA THR A 55 -16.70 -28.14 7.16
C THR A 55 -17.01 -29.60 7.46
N THR A 56 -18.22 -29.90 7.91
CA THR A 56 -18.70 -31.25 8.27
C THR A 56 -19.62 -31.83 7.19
N THR A 57 -20.28 -30.97 6.41
CA THR A 57 -21.13 -31.37 5.29
C THR A 57 -20.73 -30.60 4.03
N ASN A 58 -21.00 -31.09 2.82
CA ASN A 58 -20.75 -30.33 1.57
C ASN A 58 -21.77 -29.19 1.34
N GLY A 59 -22.26 -28.54 2.41
CA GLY A 59 -23.27 -27.49 2.38
C GLY A 59 -22.73 -26.12 2.82
N VAL A 60 -23.66 -25.18 3.02
CA VAL A 60 -23.37 -23.82 3.48
C VAL A 60 -24.06 -23.60 4.82
N ILE A 61 -23.36 -22.98 5.77
CA ILE A 61 -23.94 -22.48 7.02
C ILE A 61 -24.30 -21.02 6.80
N ARG A 62 -25.58 -20.71 7.00
CA ARG A 62 -26.09 -19.33 7.04
C ARG A 62 -26.15 -18.88 8.50
N GLU A 63 -25.48 -17.79 8.79
CA GLU A 63 -25.56 -17.13 10.07
C GLU A 63 -26.12 -15.73 9.90
N THR A 64 -26.90 -15.29 10.88
CA THR A 64 -27.49 -13.95 10.92
C THR A 64 -26.80 -13.15 11.99
N ILE A 65 -26.48 -11.90 11.67
CA ILE A 65 -25.97 -10.90 12.60
C ILE A 65 -27.03 -9.80 12.69
N ASP A 66 -27.53 -9.55 13.90
CA ASP A 66 -28.70 -8.68 14.14
C ASP A 66 -28.34 -7.24 14.50
N ASN A 67 -27.10 -6.81 14.24
CA ASN A 67 -26.71 -5.40 14.33
C ASN A 67 -25.52 -5.04 13.43
N VAL A 68 -25.48 -3.77 13.04
CA VAL A 68 -24.47 -3.22 12.13
C VAL A 68 -23.05 -3.25 12.69
N TYR A 69 -22.90 -3.09 14.01
CA TYR A 69 -21.58 -3.02 14.65
C TYR A 69 -20.89 -4.39 14.68
N ASP A 70 -21.63 -5.44 14.98
CA ASP A 70 -21.15 -6.82 14.97
C ASP A 70 -20.84 -7.25 13.54
N TYR A 71 -21.66 -6.81 12.57
CA TYR A 71 -21.39 -7.06 11.17
C TYR A 71 -20.13 -6.33 10.70
N ALA A 72 -19.93 -5.07 11.11
CA ALA A 72 -18.71 -4.33 10.81
C ALA A 72 -17.48 -5.01 11.44
N ARG A 73 -17.57 -5.49 12.69
CA ARG A 73 -16.49 -6.26 13.33
C ARG A 73 -16.22 -7.55 12.55
N TYR A 74 -17.25 -8.32 12.22
CA TYR A 74 -17.10 -9.53 11.39
C TYR A 74 -16.42 -9.23 10.04
N ALA A 75 -16.97 -8.28 9.27
CA ALA A 75 -16.50 -7.93 7.92
C ALA A 75 -15.08 -7.37 7.89
N THR A 76 -14.62 -6.80 9.00
CA THR A 76 -13.29 -6.18 9.11
C THR A 76 -12.30 -7.02 9.91
N ALA A 77 -12.61 -8.31 10.16
CA ALA A 77 -11.80 -9.20 11.00
C ALA A 77 -11.47 -8.58 12.38
N ASP A 78 -12.51 -8.03 13.00
CA ASP A 78 -12.53 -7.31 14.28
C ASP A 78 -11.80 -5.95 14.28
N PHE A 79 -11.33 -5.45 13.13
CA PHE A 79 -10.68 -4.13 13.07
C PHE A 79 -11.62 -2.96 13.48
N ALA A 80 -12.93 -3.10 13.24
CA ALA A 80 -13.93 -2.13 13.66
C ALA A 80 -14.18 -2.12 15.18
N ASN A 81 -13.58 -3.05 15.94
CA ASN A 81 -13.66 -3.07 17.38
C ASN A 81 -12.80 -1.94 17.98
N PRO A 82 -13.34 -1.06 18.82
CA PRO A 82 -12.55 -0.02 19.48
C PRO A 82 -11.47 -0.55 20.44
N GLU A 83 -11.66 -1.74 21.02
CA GLU A 83 -10.78 -2.31 22.04
C GLU A 83 -9.67 -3.19 21.45
N SER A 84 -9.99 -4.01 20.44
CA SER A 84 -9.03 -4.91 19.78
C SER A 84 -8.52 -4.38 18.44
N GLY A 85 -9.13 -3.31 17.92
CA GLY A 85 -8.83 -2.75 16.62
C GLY A 85 -7.35 -2.45 16.51
N LEU A 86 -6.67 -3.14 15.58
CA LEU A 86 -5.23 -3.01 15.35
C LEU A 86 -4.87 -1.52 15.35
N THR A 87 -3.91 -1.14 16.18
CA THR A 87 -3.43 0.25 16.37
C THR A 87 -2.77 0.83 15.12
N SER A 88 -2.94 0.18 13.97
CA SER A 88 -2.41 0.61 12.69
C SER A 88 -2.99 1.94 12.26
N LYS A 89 -2.08 2.84 11.90
CA LYS A 89 -2.35 4.16 11.37
C LYS A 89 -1.30 4.49 10.30
N PRO A 90 -1.57 5.41 9.37
CA PRO A 90 -0.53 5.93 8.50
C PRO A 90 0.66 6.42 9.33
N ALA A 91 1.88 6.12 8.89
CA ALA A 91 3.09 6.56 9.57
C ALA A 91 3.18 8.10 9.54
N PRO A 92 3.56 8.75 10.65
CA PRO A 92 3.71 10.22 10.69
C PRO A 92 4.98 10.74 10.00
N TYR A 93 5.77 9.83 9.42
CA TYR A 93 6.99 10.16 8.71
C TYR A 93 7.17 9.23 7.51
N ASP A 94 7.94 9.68 6.54
CA ASP A 94 8.40 8.88 5.41
C ASP A 94 9.77 8.25 5.71
N LEU A 95 10.10 7.15 5.03
CA LEU A 95 11.37 6.46 5.28
C LEU A 95 12.58 7.18 4.68
N TYR A 96 12.39 8.13 3.77
CA TYR A 96 13.49 8.89 3.18
C TYR A 96 14.09 9.86 4.20
N SER A 97 13.25 10.68 4.84
CA SER A 97 13.61 11.63 5.91
C SER A 97 14.18 10.95 7.15
N LYS A 98 13.70 9.75 7.46
CA LYS A 98 14.12 8.98 8.64
C LYS A 98 15.18 7.93 8.35
N PHE A 99 15.70 7.86 7.12
CA PHE A 99 16.56 6.76 6.70
C PHE A 99 17.79 6.59 7.61
N ASP A 100 18.59 7.64 7.76
CA ASP A 100 19.86 7.56 8.50
C ASP A 100 19.64 7.25 9.98
N GLU A 101 18.62 7.88 10.57
CA GLU A 101 18.20 7.62 11.94
C GLU A 101 17.85 6.14 12.13
N LEU A 102 16.94 5.60 11.31
CA LEU A 102 16.49 4.21 11.41
C LEU A 102 17.57 3.20 11.03
N ASN A 103 18.46 3.54 10.10
CA ASN A 103 19.55 2.67 9.66
C ASN A 103 20.64 2.52 10.74
N SER A 104 20.82 3.53 11.59
CA SER A 104 21.72 3.45 12.76
C SER A 104 21.12 2.67 13.94
N GLN A 105 19.79 2.48 13.95
CA GLN A 105 19.09 1.81 15.05
C GLN A 105 19.16 0.28 14.96
N THR A 106 19.07 -0.35 16.12
CA THR A 106 19.02 -1.80 16.27
C THR A 106 17.80 -2.24 17.06
N LEU A 107 17.29 -3.42 16.75
CA LEU A 107 16.28 -4.14 17.54
C LEU A 107 16.94 -5.30 18.28
N LEU A 108 16.30 -5.82 19.32
CA LEU A 108 16.68 -7.09 19.93
C LEU A 108 15.88 -8.23 19.30
N ALA A 109 16.58 -9.23 18.79
CA ALA A 109 16.01 -10.49 18.30
C ALA A 109 16.81 -11.64 18.90
N ASP A 110 16.15 -12.50 19.68
CA ASP A 110 16.79 -13.68 20.29
C ASP A 110 18.05 -13.31 21.10
N GLY A 111 17.96 -12.25 21.91
CA GLY A 111 19.07 -11.71 22.70
C GLY A 111 20.17 -11.00 21.90
N LYS A 112 20.08 -10.93 20.56
CA LYS A 112 21.07 -10.29 19.68
C LYS A 112 20.57 -8.94 19.18
N LYS A 113 21.48 -7.97 19.07
CA LYS A 113 21.21 -6.70 18.36
C LYS A 113 21.22 -6.95 16.86
N VAL A 114 20.13 -6.59 16.20
CA VAL A 114 19.96 -6.72 14.75
C VAL A 114 19.59 -5.37 14.11
N PRO A 115 19.98 -5.08 12.86
CA PRO A 115 19.67 -3.81 12.23
C PRO A 115 18.16 -3.61 12.03
N LEU A 116 17.62 -2.48 12.47
CA LEU A 116 16.19 -2.19 12.39
C LEU A 116 15.68 -2.27 10.95
N MET A 117 16.35 -1.62 10.00
CA MET A 117 15.93 -1.55 8.59
C MET A 117 15.78 -2.92 7.90
N ARG A 118 16.45 -3.96 8.42
CA ARG A 118 16.43 -5.32 7.86
C ARG A 118 15.47 -6.28 8.56
N TYR A 119 14.83 -5.83 9.63
CA TYR A 119 14.02 -6.67 10.51
C TYR A 119 12.65 -6.05 10.85
N ASN A 120 12.47 -4.74 10.73
CA ASN A 120 11.28 -4.06 11.26
C ASN A 120 10.06 -4.11 10.33
N PHE A 121 10.27 -4.17 9.02
CA PHE A 121 9.18 -3.96 8.06
C PHE A 121 8.45 -5.25 7.69
N VAL A 122 7.15 -5.25 7.93
CA VAL A 122 6.22 -6.34 7.70
C VAL A 122 5.30 -6.00 6.53
N ALA A 123 5.26 -6.87 5.53
CA ALA A 123 4.23 -6.84 4.49
C ALA A 123 3.15 -7.87 4.86
N VAL A 124 1.88 -7.46 4.86
CA VAL A 124 0.73 -8.36 5.15
C VAL A 124 -0.31 -8.21 4.05
N GLY A 125 -0.58 -9.31 3.37
CA GLY A 125 -1.47 -9.34 2.20
C GLY A 125 -2.25 -10.64 2.09
N PHE A 126 -3.27 -10.62 1.24
CA PHE A 126 -4.21 -11.73 1.04
C PHE A 126 -4.37 -12.06 -0.46
N PRO A 127 -3.27 -12.39 -1.19
CA PRO A 127 -3.35 -12.77 -2.60
C PRO A 127 -4.28 -13.97 -2.82
N VAL A 128 -4.69 -14.17 -4.09
CA VAL A 128 -5.50 -15.35 -4.43
C VAL A 128 -4.72 -16.63 -4.13
N ALA A 129 -5.38 -17.57 -3.46
CA ALA A 129 -4.77 -18.78 -2.94
C ALA A 129 -4.17 -19.66 -4.06
N TYR A 130 -4.66 -19.52 -5.29
CA TYR A 130 -4.11 -20.20 -6.47
C TYR A 130 -2.63 -19.86 -6.74
N THR A 131 -2.17 -18.69 -6.29
CA THR A 131 -0.77 -18.25 -6.47
C THR A 131 0.16 -18.72 -5.35
N ASP A 132 -0.40 -19.40 -4.34
CA ASP A 132 0.36 -20.02 -3.26
C ASP A 132 0.99 -21.33 -3.74
N ASN A 133 2.29 -21.27 -4.04
CA ASN A 133 3.05 -22.41 -4.52
C ASN A 133 2.98 -23.60 -3.55
N PHE A 134 2.92 -23.36 -2.23
CA PHE A 134 2.81 -24.45 -1.26
C PHE A 134 1.45 -25.16 -1.41
N LEU A 135 0.35 -24.43 -1.50
CA LEU A 135 -0.97 -25.04 -1.70
C LEU A 135 -1.09 -25.70 -3.09
N ARG A 136 -0.60 -25.03 -4.12
CA ARG A 136 -0.62 -25.51 -5.51
C ARG A 136 0.15 -26.82 -5.69
N GLU A 137 1.32 -26.92 -5.07
CA GLU A 137 2.23 -28.05 -5.30
C GLU A 137 2.13 -29.15 -4.25
N SER A 138 1.71 -28.89 -3.00
CA SER A 138 1.76 -29.91 -1.94
C SER A 138 0.42 -30.56 -1.58
N LYS A 139 -0.73 -29.93 -1.85
CA LYS A 139 -2.03 -30.38 -1.29
C LYS A 139 -3.12 -30.68 -2.31
N TYR A 140 -3.10 -30.07 -3.49
CA TYR A 140 -4.24 -30.11 -4.41
C TYR A 140 -3.89 -30.54 -5.85
N GLN A 141 -2.70 -31.12 -6.07
CA GLN A 141 -2.23 -31.48 -7.43
C GLN A 141 -3.22 -32.35 -8.22
N TYR A 142 -4.02 -33.18 -7.54
CA TYR A 142 -4.90 -34.19 -8.16
C TYR A 142 -6.40 -33.90 -8.05
N ASP A 143 -6.82 -32.73 -7.55
CA ASP A 143 -8.23 -32.38 -7.35
C ASP A 143 -8.56 -31.06 -8.05
N GLU A 144 -9.09 -31.15 -9.28
CA GLU A 144 -9.44 -29.99 -10.11
C GLU A 144 -10.52 -29.11 -9.46
N GLY A 145 -11.48 -29.70 -8.75
CA GLY A 145 -12.51 -28.95 -8.03
C GLY A 145 -11.90 -28.07 -6.93
N LYS A 146 -10.90 -28.59 -6.21
CA LYS A 146 -10.16 -27.80 -5.21
C LYS A 146 -9.26 -26.74 -5.84
N LYS A 147 -8.65 -27.01 -7.00
CA LYS A 147 -7.86 -25.99 -7.73
C LYS A 147 -8.71 -24.80 -8.16
N GLU A 148 -9.95 -25.04 -8.59
CA GLU A 148 -10.87 -23.96 -8.97
C GLU A 148 -11.28 -23.13 -7.75
N ALA A 149 -11.54 -23.77 -6.61
CA ALA A 149 -11.82 -23.06 -5.35
C ALA A 149 -10.66 -22.13 -4.92
N LEU A 150 -9.40 -22.49 -5.20
CA LEU A 150 -8.24 -21.63 -4.91
C LEU A 150 -8.22 -20.31 -5.71
N LYS A 151 -8.91 -20.24 -6.86
CA LYS A 151 -8.97 -19.03 -7.68
C LYS A 151 -9.91 -17.96 -7.10
N ILE A 152 -10.84 -18.35 -6.24
CA ILE A 152 -11.85 -17.48 -5.60
C ILE A 152 -11.66 -17.33 -4.09
N THR A 153 -10.57 -17.90 -3.55
CA THR A 153 -10.19 -17.81 -2.14
C THR A 153 -8.84 -17.09 -2.00
N SER A 154 -8.52 -16.65 -0.79
CA SER A 154 -7.26 -15.94 -0.50
C SER A 154 -6.39 -16.70 0.49
N SER A 155 -5.07 -16.54 0.36
CA SER A 155 -4.08 -17.01 1.32
C SER A 155 -3.47 -15.82 2.07
N LEU A 156 -3.26 -15.94 3.38
CA LEU A 156 -2.47 -14.96 4.13
C LEU A 156 -0.99 -15.07 3.75
N TRP A 157 -0.40 -13.97 3.30
CA TRP A 157 1.02 -13.86 3.00
C TRP A 157 1.68 -12.82 3.87
N VAL A 158 2.80 -13.19 4.47
CA VAL A 158 3.64 -12.30 5.28
C VAL A 158 5.10 -12.48 4.91
N ASN A 159 5.89 -11.40 4.95
CA ASN A 159 7.34 -11.46 4.73
C ASN A 159 8.14 -11.83 5.99
N LYS A 160 7.49 -12.48 6.96
CA LYS A 160 8.15 -12.94 8.18
C LYS A 160 8.98 -14.19 7.90
N PRO A 161 10.17 -14.34 8.50
CA PRO A 161 11.00 -15.50 8.26
C PRO A 161 10.38 -16.74 8.91
N SER A 162 10.13 -17.78 8.09
CA SER A 162 9.63 -19.08 8.54
C SER A 162 10.73 -20.01 9.08
N LYS A 163 12.00 -19.64 8.85
CA LYS A 163 13.20 -20.34 9.31
C LYS A 163 14.16 -19.33 9.93
N LEU A 164 15.17 -19.82 10.64
CA LEU A 164 16.28 -18.99 11.09
C LEU A 164 16.89 -18.23 9.91
N ARG A 165 17.23 -16.96 10.13
CA ARG A 165 17.95 -16.16 9.13
C ARG A 165 19.38 -16.70 8.95
N LYS A 166 20.09 -16.21 7.93
CA LYS A 166 21.47 -16.66 7.61
C LYS A 166 22.44 -16.47 8.78
N ASP A 167 22.20 -15.50 9.66
CA ASP A 167 22.94 -15.22 10.88
C ASP A 167 22.53 -16.11 12.08
N LYS A 168 21.69 -17.13 11.84
CA LYS A 168 21.11 -18.05 12.83
C LYS A 168 20.27 -17.35 13.90
N THR A 169 19.80 -16.13 13.65
CA THR A 169 18.93 -15.41 14.57
C THR A 169 17.48 -15.88 14.38
N ASN A 170 16.80 -16.25 15.47
CA ASN A 170 15.36 -16.43 15.43
C ASN A 170 14.69 -15.06 15.47
N SER A 171 13.93 -14.73 14.42
CA SER A 171 13.23 -13.45 14.30
C SER A 171 11.85 -13.63 13.67
N SER A 172 11.19 -14.77 13.93
CA SER A 172 9.90 -15.12 13.33
C SER A 172 8.77 -14.16 13.71
N TRP A 173 8.93 -13.39 14.80
CA TRP A 173 7.99 -12.35 15.21
C TRP A 173 8.21 -11.01 14.49
N LEU A 174 9.40 -10.77 13.94
CA LEU A 174 9.79 -9.57 13.20
C LEU A 174 9.44 -9.69 11.70
N GLY A 175 9.62 -8.60 10.96
CA GLY A 175 9.39 -8.54 9.51
C GLY A 175 10.57 -8.95 8.66
N GLY A 176 10.43 -8.80 7.34
CA GLY A 176 11.47 -9.08 6.33
C GLY A 176 12.45 -7.93 6.13
N GLY A 177 12.04 -6.68 6.40
CA GLY A 177 12.84 -5.48 6.15
C GLY A 177 12.73 -4.97 4.71
N LEU A 178 13.58 -4.00 4.36
CA LEU A 178 13.71 -3.47 2.99
C LEU A 178 14.88 -4.12 2.24
N SER A 179 14.71 -4.26 0.93
CA SER A 179 15.68 -4.91 0.05
C SER A 179 16.64 -3.91 -0.57
N PRO A 180 17.98 -4.10 -0.47
CA PRO A 180 18.97 -3.23 -1.12
C PRO A 180 19.11 -3.51 -2.62
N ASN A 181 18.12 -4.14 -3.26
CA ASN A 181 18.23 -4.60 -4.64
C ASN A 181 18.53 -3.43 -5.58
N VAL A 182 19.66 -3.53 -6.30
CA VAL A 182 20.18 -2.46 -7.16
C VAL A 182 19.36 -2.25 -8.44
N ALA A 183 18.57 -3.23 -8.87
CA ALA A 183 17.81 -3.17 -10.12
C ALA A 183 16.68 -2.13 -10.08
N VAL A 184 16.15 -1.84 -8.90
CA VAL A 184 15.03 -0.92 -8.69
C VAL A 184 15.38 0.24 -7.77
N ARG A 185 16.65 0.43 -7.43
CA ARG A 185 17.12 1.46 -6.51
C ARG A 185 17.55 2.70 -7.27
N THR A 186 16.96 3.85 -6.95
CA THR A 186 17.35 5.16 -7.51
C THR A 186 18.20 5.97 -6.55
N PHE A 187 17.97 5.85 -5.23
CA PHE A 187 18.79 6.51 -4.22
C PHE A 187 20.03 5.68 -3.90
N THR A 188 21.21 6.22 -4.24
CA THR A 188 22.49 5.50 -4.12
C THR A 188 22.88 5.22 -2.67
N ASP A 189 22.50 6.09 -1.75
CA ASP A 189 22.82 6.10 -0.33
C ASP A 189 21.70 5.51 0.57
N LYS A 190 20.49 5.32 0.04
CA LYS A 190 19.31 4.86 0.79
C LYS A 190 18.77 3.53 0.26
N PRO A 191 19.47 2.39 0.50
CA PRO A 191 19.04 1.08 0.00
C PRO A 191 17.63 0.71 0.48
N GLY A 192 16.82 0.18 -0.44
CA GLY A 192 15.43 -0.18 -0.18
C GLY A 192 14.42 0.93 -0.44
N LEU A 193 14.89 2.13 -0.78
CA LEU A 193 14.04 3.23 -1.23
C LEU A 193 14.26 3.44 -2.72
N THR A 194 13.22 3.94 -3.38
CA THR A 194 13.27 4.26 -4.81
C THR A 194 12.31 5.40 -5.16
N ASP A 195 12.55 6.02 -6.29
CA ASP A 195 11.63 6.95 -6.93
C ASP A 195 10.89 6.19 -8.03
N LEU A 196 9.57 6.16 -7.93
CA LEU A 196 8.74 5.35 -8.80
C LEU A 196 8.67 5.88 -10.22
N LEU A 197 8.79 7.20 -10.42
CA LEU A 197 8.83 7.76 -11.76
C LEU A 197 10.14 7.40 -12.47
N ILE A 198 11.25 7.42 -11.74
CA ILE A 198 12.57 7.10 -12.32
C ILE A 198 12.70 5.59 -12.55
N SER A 199 12.27 4.77 -11.58
CA SER A 199 12.50 3.33 -11.62
C SER A 199 11.43 2.53 -12.37
N ASN A 200 10.16 2.94 -12.27
CA ASN A 200 9.02 2.17 -12.77
C ASN A 200 7.89 3.10 -13.28
N PRO A 201 8.16 4.05 -14.19
CA PRO A 201 7.15 5.01 -14.65
C PRO A 201 5.98 4.31 -15.34
N ILE A 202 6.26 3.22 -16.06
CA ILE A 202 5.31 2.44 -16.86
C ILE A 202 5.43 0.97 -16.48
N ILE A 203 4.31 0.34 -16.11
CA ILE A 203 4.27 -1.07 -15.70
C ILE A 203 4.19 -2.01 -16.91
N ASN A 204 3.68 -1.53 -18.05
CA ASN A 204 3.59 -2.29 -19.30
C ASN A 204 4.21 -1.51 -20.47
N ASP A 205 5.54 -1.58 -20.58
CA ASP A 205 6.30 -0.86 -21.60
C ASP A 205 6.03 -1.38 -23.03
N GLU A 206 5.65 -2.66 -23.18
CA GLU A 206 5.31 -3.24 -24.49
C GLU A 206 4.16 -2.48 -25.18
N LEU A 207 3.20 -1.99 -24.39
CA LEU A 207 2.06 -1.22 -24.89
C LEU A 207 2.36 0.29 -25.01
N LYS A 208 3.51 0.76 -24.54
CA LYS A 208 3.89 2.19 -24.46
C LYS A 208 2.75 3.06 -23.95
N GLN A 209 2.14 2.63 -22.86
CA GLN A 209 0.88 3.17 -22.38
C GLN A 209 0.92 3.36 -20.86
N GLY A 210 0.42 4.50 -20.40
CA GLY A 210 0.18 4.73 -18.97
C GLY A 210 -0.80 3.73 -18.38
N PHE A 211 -0.76 3.60 -17.05
CA PHE A 211 -1.67 2.77 -16.28
C PHE A 211 -3.10 3.28 -16.41
N GLU A 212 -4.01 2.41 -16.84
CA GLU A 212 -5.40 2.76 -17.10
C GLU A 212 -6.26 2.67 -15.83
N VAL A 213 -6.70 3.82 -15.34
CA VAL A 213 -7.63 3.97 -14.22
C VAL A 213 -9.05 4.15 -14.76
N ARG A 214 -9.74 3.03 -14.99
CA ARG A 214 -11.04 3.03 -15.70
C ARG A 214 -12.20 3.65 -14.93
N TYR A 215 -12.28 3.38 -13.64
CA TYR A 215 -13.46 3.67 -12.83
C TYR A 215 -13.22 4.74 -11.75
N LEU A 216 -12.04 5.36 -11.75
CA LEU A 216 -11.67 6.43 -10.82
C LEU A 216 -11.32 7.66 -11.65
N LYS A 217 -12.29 8.54 -11.86
CA LYS A 217 -12.03 9.90 -12.34
C LYS A 217 -12.28 10.84 -11.19
N GLU A 218 -11.30 11.70 -10.89
CA GLU A 218 -11.56 12.80 -10.00
C GLU A 218 -12.54 13.76 -10.68
N LYS A 219 -13.65 14.06 -10.00
CA LYS A 219 -14.74 14.87 -10.54
C LYS A 219 -14.30 16.28 -10.96
N GLU A 220 -13.27 16.83 -10.32
CA GLU A 220 -12.77 18.20 -10.51
C GLU A 220 -11.38 18.23 -11.18
N SER A 221 -10.87 17.08 -11.60
CA SER A 221 -9.61 17.05 -12.33
C SER A 221 -9.78 17.71 -13.69
N THR A 222 -8.86 18.62 -14.03
CA THR A 222 -8.74 19.19 -15.38
C THR A 222 -8.21 18.17 -16.40
N TYR A 223 -7.74 17.02 -15.92
CA TYR A 223 -7.26 15.91 -16.74
C TYR A 223 -8.41 14.94 -17.06
N GLU A 224 -8.74 14.82 -18.35
CA GLU A 224 -9.90 14.04 -18.83
C GLU A 224 -9.57 12.58 -19.21
N ASN A 225 -8.29 12.31 -19.49
CA ASN A 225 -7.80 10.98 -19.86
C ASN A 225 -7.80 10.05 -18.63
N ASN A 226 -7.86 8.74 -18.88
CA ASN A 226 -7.92 7.71 -17.86
C ASN A 226 -6.59 6.98 -17.67
N ARG A 227 -5.50 7.47 -18.26
CA ARG A 227 -4.17 6.87 -18.19
C ARG A 227 -3.20 7.76 -17.46
N TYR A 228 -2.32 7.16 -16.67
CA TYR A 228 -1.42 7.89 -15.79
C TYR A 228 -0.02 7.27 -15.79
N ILE A 229 0.97 8.06 -15.40
CA ILE A 229 2.34 7.59 -15.15
C ILE A 229 2.54 7.34 -13.65
N THR A 230 3.26 6.28 -13.29
CA THR A 230 3.53 5.98 -11.87
C THR A 230 4.45 7.04 -11.29
N TYR A 231 4.16 7.49 -10.07
CA TYR A 231 4.88 8.57 -9.42
C TYR A 231 4.95 8.39 -7.90
N GLY A 232 6.05 8.85 -7.31
CA GLY A 232 6.16 9.03 -5.87
C GLY A 232 7.34 8.31 -5.24
N LEU A 233 7.42 8.40 -3.92
CA LEU A 233 8.39 7.65 -3.13
C LEU A 233 7.96 6.17 -3.07
N GLY A 234 8.89 5.28 -3.37
CA GLY A 234 8.72 3.83 -3.35
C GLY A 234 9.56 3.14 -2.28
N TYR A 235 9.03 2.05 -1.73
CA TYR A 235 9.76 1.15 -0.82
C TYR A 235 9.85 -0.25 -1.41
N VAL A 236 11.04 -0.86 -1.33
CA VAL A 236 11.30 -2.18 -1.89
C VAL A 236 11.34 -3.19 -0.74
N THR A 237 10.34 -4.06 -0.70
CA THR A 237 10.25 -5.10 0.33
C THR A 237 11.30 -6.18 0.14
N GLN A 238 11.73 -6.79 1.24
CA GLN A 238 12.53 -8.01 1.24
C GLN A 238 11.68 -9.23 1.58
N ALA A 239 11.97 -10.35 0.91
CA ALA A 239 11.35 -11.66 1.13
C ALA A 239 9.82 -11.63 0.95
N TYR A 240 9.35 -10.84 -0.02
CA TYR A 240 7.93 -10.69 -0.30
C TYR A 240 7.71 -10.51 -1.80
N GLN A 241 7.05 -11.48 -2.42
CA GLN A 241 6.63 -11.40 -3.81
C GLN A 241 5.39 -12.26 -4.03
N PRO A 242 4.23 -11.77 -3.59
CA PRO A 242 2.97 -12.47 -3.81
C PRO A 242 2.53 -12.38 -5.28
N GLY A 243 1.68 -13.32 -5.67
CA GLY A 243 1.06 -13.32 -6.99
C GLY A 243 -0.14 -12.39 -7.09
N ARG A 244 -1.00 -12.66 -8.07
CA ARG A 244 -2.22 -11.89 -8.34
C ARG A 244 -3.08 -11.70 -7.08
N GLY A 245 -3.72 -10.53 -6.97
CA GLY A 245 -4.58 -10.18 -5.84
C GLY A 245 -3.86 -9.64 -4.61
N ALA A 246 -2.53 -9.46 -4.68
CA ALA A 246 -1.75 -8.88 -3.58
C ALA A 246 -1.69 -7.36 -3.57
N SER A 247 -2.10 -6.69 -4.65
CA SER A 247 -2.16 -5.23 -4.72
C SER A 247 -2.96 -4.70 -3.52
N GLY A 248 -2.46 -3.66 -2.87
CA GLY A 248 -3.01 -3.16 -1.61
C GLY A 248 -2.42 -3.79 -0.35
N THR A 249 -1.48 -4.73 -0.45
CA THR A 249 -0.73 -5.24 0.71
C THR A 249 -0.09 -4.09 1.47
N ALA A 250 -0.43 -3.93 2.74
CA ALA A 250 0.11 -2.86 3.57
C ALA A 250 1.56 -3.18 3.99
N LEU A 251 2.47 -2.24 3.73
CA LEU A 251 3.80 -2.25 4.35
C LEU A 251 3.71 -1.52 5.69
N ARG A 252 4.11 -2.20 6.75
CA ARG A 252 4.05 -1.69 8.12
C ARG A 252 5.37 -1.86 8.85
N ASP A 253 5.62 -1.07 9.90
CA ASP A 253 6.60 -1.46 10.92
C ASP A 253 5.99 -2.46 11.91
N VAL A 254 6.80 -2.97 12.85
CA VAL A 254 6.30 -3.89 13.91
C VAL A 254 5.33 -3.23 14.89
N ASN A 255 5.26 -1.90 14.93
CA ASN A 255 4.31 -1.15 15.75
C ASN A 255 2.98 -0.92 15.01
N GLY A 256 2.88 -1.37 13.75
CA GLY A 256 1.68 -1.28 12.93
C GLY A 256 1.53 0.03 12.16
N ASN A 257 2.52 0.93 12.16
CA ASN A 257 2.48 2.15 11.34
C ASN A 257 2.57 1.77 9.86
N ILE A 258 1.63 2.25 9.05
CA ILE A 258 1.50 1.94 7.63
C ILE A 258 2.27 2.97 6.81
N PHE A 259 3.23 2.52 6.01
CA PHE A 259 4.05 3.38 5.16
C PHE A 259 3.53 3.48 3.73
N GLY A 260 2.80 2.46 3.27
CA GLY A 260 2.44 2.33 1.87
C GLY A 260 1.65 1.08 1.56
N ALA A 261 1.23 0.98 0.31
CA ALA A 261 0.60 -0.21 -0.23
C ALA A 261 1.42 -0.77 -1.41
N MET A 262 1.59 -2.08 -1.43
CA MET A 262 2.21 -2.78 -2.56
C MET A 262 1.35 -2.63 -3.80
N PHE A 263 1.98 -2.32 -4.93
CA PHE A 263 1.32 -2.29 -6.23
C PHE A 263 2.01 -3.15 -7.30
N LEU A 264 3.32 -3.38 -7.16
CA LEU A 264 4.11 -4.09 -8.17
C LEU A 264 4.99 -5.19 -7.55
N SER A 265 5.02 -6.36 -8.20
CA SER A 265 5.98 -7.44 -7.89
C SER A 265 7.27 -7.24 -8.67
N GLY A 266 8.42 -7.65 -8.13
CA GLY A 266 9.73 -7.40 -8.74
C GLY A 266 9.97 -8.11 -10.08
N ASP A 267 9.24 -9.19 -10.37
CA ASP A 267 9.23 -9.87 -11.66
C ASP A 267 7.94 -10.71 -11.83
N ALA A 268 7.65 -11.10 -13.06
CA ALA A 268 6.46 -11.90 -13.39
C ALA A 268 6.59 -13.40 -13.04
N LYS A 269 7.79 -13.89 -12.69
CA LYS A 269 8.09 -15.31 -12.41
C LYS A 269 8.14 -15.63 -10.91
N ASN A 270 7.93 -14.66 -10.03
CA ASN A 270 7.96 -14.83 -8.57
C ASN A 270 9.30 -15.30 -8.00
N VAL A 271 10.44 -14.87 -8.57
CA VAL A 271 11.78 -15.33 -8.16
C VAL A 271 12.66 -14.27 -7.48
N SER A 272 12.40 -12.97 -7.70
CA SER A 272 13.20 -11.88 -7.13
C SER A 272 13.01 -11.70 -5.63
N LEU A 273 11.89 -12.19 -5.09
CA LEU A 273 11.47 -12.06 -3.68
C LEU A 273 11.39 -10.61 -3.21
N ILE A 274 11.15 -9.68 -4.13
CA ILE A 274 10.91 -8.27 -3.84
C ILE A 274 9.57 -7.83 -4.41
N SER A 275 9.00 -6.82 -3.78
CA SER A 275 7.83 -6.08 -4.26
C SER A 275 8.02 -4.59 -3.99
N ILE A 276 7.43 -3.76 -4.84
CA ILE A 276 7.48 -2.31 -4.75
C ILE A 276 6.19 -1.79 -4.14
N VAL A 277 6.35 -0.90 -3.17
CA VAL A 277 5.31 -0.31 -2.37
C VAL A 277 5.24 1.18 -2.68
N GLN A 278 4.05 1.67 -3.00
CA GLN A 278 3.75 3.09 -3.11
C GLN A 278 3.75 3.70 -1.71
N GLY A 279 4.68 4.62 -1.44
CA GLY A 279 4.71 5.39 -0.21
C GLY A 279 3.54 6.37 -0.13
N LEU A 280 2.89 6.40 1.04
CA LEU A 280 1.80 7.35 1.31
C LEU A 280 2.28 8.80 1.42
N ARG A 281 3.56 8.98 1.72
CA ARG A 281 4.17 10.29 1.99
C ARG A 281 5.55 10.38 1.37
N SER A 282 5.88 11.55 0.84
CA SER A 282 7.20 11.95 0.36
C SER A 282 7.58 13.29 0.97
N PRO A 283 8.83 13.48 1.42
CA PRO A 283 9.30 14.78 1.90
C PRO A 283 9.63 15.75 0.76
N GLY A 284 9.65 15.25 -0.47
CA GLY A 284 10.28 15.88 -1.62
C GLY A 284 11.78 15.60 -1.66
N VAL A 285 12.34 15.43 -2.86
CA VAL A 285 13.77 15.19 -3.07
C VAL A 285 14.28 16.08 -4.19
N ASP A 286 15.25 16.92 -3.85
CA ASP A 286 16.03 17.68 -4.82
C ASP A 286 17.19 16.83 -5.33
N TYR A 287 17.17 16.53 -6.62
CA TYR A 287 18.20 15.75 -7.30
C TYR A 287 19.38 16.58 -7.80
N GLN A 288 19.44 17.88 -7.48
CA GLN A 288 20.52 18.79 -7.85
C GLN A 288 20.80 18.80 -9.37
N GLY A 289 19.74 18.67 -10.17
CA GLY A 289 19.81 18.65 -11.63
C GLY A 289 20.20 17.31 -12.26
N LEU A 290 20.40 16.24 -11.47
CA LEU A 290 20.78 14.92 -12.00
C LEU A 290 19.77 14.38 -13.03
N TYR A 291 18.49 14.71 -12.87
CA TYR A 291 17.40 14.33 -13.77
C TYR A 291 16.82 15.55 -14.51
N GLY A 292 17.66 16.52 -14.84
CA GLY A 292 17.23 17.77 -15.45
C GLY A 292 16.38 18.60 -14.48
N ASN A 293 15.19 19.02 -14.91
CA ASN A 293 14.27 19.79 -14.06
C ASN A 293 13.45 18.93 -13.10
N TYR A 294 13.54 17.61 -13.19
CA TYR A 294 12.76 16.70 -12.36
C TYR A 294 13.27 16.68 -10.92
N ASN A 295 12.35 16.87 -9.98
CA ASN A 295 12.50 16.61 -8.55
C ASN A 295 11.29 15.80 -8.06
N LEU A 296 11.50 14.97 -7.04
CA LEU A 296 10.40 14.29 -6.39
C LEU A 296 9.64 15.32 -5.54
N GLU A 297 8.33 15.41 -5.72
CA GLU A 297 7.50 16.37 -5.01
C GLU A 297 7.21 15.91 -3.58
N GLN A 298 6.97 16.91 -2.72
CA GLN A 298 6.48 16.69 -1.36
C GLN A 298 4.98 16.45 -1.38
N TYR A 299 4.53 15.34 -0.79
CA TYR A 299 3.11 14.99 -0.72
C TYR A 299 2.78 14.09 0.47
N ASP A 300 1.54 14.13 0.94
CA ASP A 300 0.94 13.13 1.83
C ASP A 300 -0.46 12.77 1.32
N LEU A 301 -0.66 11.53 0.87
CA LEU A 301 -1.90 11.07 0.24
C LEU A 301 -3.08 10.98 1.24
N ILE A 302 -2.81 11.01 2.55
CA ILE A 302 -3.83 10.92 3.59
C ILE A 302 -4.15 12.29 4.20
N TYR A 303 -3.11 13.00 4.64
CA TYR A 303 -3.26 14.25 5.41
C TYR A 303 -3.07 15.52 4.57
N GLY A 304 -2.52 15.39 3.34
CA GLY A 304 -2.24 16.52 2.48
C GLY A 304 -1.10 17.41 2.99
N GLY A 305 -1.09 18.65 2.53
CA GLY A 305 -0.14 19.68 3.00
C GLY A 305 1.22 19.69 2.30
N GLY A 306 1.42 18.87 1.26
CA GLY A 306 2.60 18.98 0.40
C GLY A 306 2.60 20.30 -0.37
N LYS A 307 3.78 20.91 -0.54
CA LYS A 307 3.94 22.24 -1.16
C LYS A 307 3.24 22.40 -2.51
N ASN A 308 3.40 21.42 -3.40
CA ASN A 308 2.80 21.40 -4.74
C ASN A 308 1.65 20.39 -4.85
N GLN A 309 1.10 19.92 -3.73
CA GLN A 309 0.03 18.93 -3.70
C GLN A 309 -1.33 19.59 -3.92
N ARG A 310 -2.14 19.02 -4.81
CA ARG A 310 -3.49 19.48 -5.15
C ARG A 310 -4.58 18.76 -4.36
N THR A 311 -4.43 17.44 -4.16
CA THR A 311 -5.47 16.62 -3.50
C THR A 311 -4.88 15.56 -2.56
N SER A 312 -5.65 15.21 -1.54
CA SER A 312 -5.44 14.05 -0.66
C SER A 312 -6.80 13.51 -0.18
N TYR A 313 -6.77 12.40 0.56
CA TYR A 313 -7.93 11.89 1.29
C TYR A 313 -8.63 12.95 2.12
N ARG A 314 -7.88 13.77 2.87
CA ARG A 314 -8.44 14.82 3.73
C ARG A 314 -9.22 15.84 2.92
N GLU A 315 -8.66 16.37 1.84
CA GLU A 315 -9.36 17.34 1.00
C GLU A 315 -10.61 16.72 0.35
N ALA A 316 -10.54 15.45 -0.07
CA ALA A 316 -11.71 14.74 -0.60
C ALA A 316 -12.81 14.58 0.46
N MET A 317 -12.44 14.23 1.70
CA MET A 317 -13.38 14.14 2.82
C MET A 317 -14.01 15.50 3.17
N ILE A 318 -13.24 16.60 3.11
CA ILE A 318 -13.77 17.96 3.35
C ILE A 318 -14.86 18.29 2.33
N LYS A 319 -14.66 17.93 1.06
CA LYS A 319 -15.67 18.13 0.00
C LYS A 319 -16.94 17.32 0.25
N LEU A 320 -16.81 16.11 0.78
CA LEU A 320 -17.94 15.21 1.02
C LEU A 320 -18.73 15.54 2.28
N TYR A 321 -18.05 15.98 3.35
CA TYR A 321 -18.63 16.03 4.70
C TYR A 321 -18.46 17.37 5.42
N GLY A 322 -17.67 18.29 4.87
CA GLY A 322 -17.34 19.56 5.50
C GLY A 322 -16.23 19.45 6.55
N ASN A 323 -15.72 20.61 6.95
CA ASN A 323 -14.53 20.77 7.78
C ASN A 323 -14.62 20.16 9.18
N GLU A 324 -15.81 20.16 9.78
CA GLU A 324 -16.02 19.72 11.17
C GLU A 324 -16.18 18.20 11.31
N TYR A 325 -16.25 17.46 10.20
CA TYR A 325 -16.46 16.01 10.24
C TYR A 325 -15.30 15.30 10.95
N LYS A 326 -15.62 14.39 11.87
CA LYS A 326 -14.63 13.71 12.71
C LYS A 326 -14.46 12.26 12.28
N THR A 327 -13.23 11.78 12.32
CA THR A 327 -12.89 10.37 12.11
C THR A 327 -11.83 9.92 13.11
N LYS A 328 -11.49 8.63 13.12
CA LYS A 328 -10.35 8.12 13.91
C LYS A 328 -9.03 8.79 13.54
N LEU A 329 -8.84 9.19 12.28
CA LEU A 329 -7.64 9.90 11.81
C LEU A 329 -7.71 11.41 12.06
N PHE A 330 -8.92 11.97 12.14
CA PHE A 330 -9.18 13.40 12.35
C PHE A 330 -10.12 13.61 13.54
N PRO A 331 -9.66 13.36 14.78
CA PRO A 331 -10.52 13.45 15.97
C PRO A 331 -11.00 14.89 16.26
N ASN A 332 -10.23 15.88 15.81
CA ASN A 332 -10.53 17.31 15.97
C ASN A 332 -11.18 17.94 14.72
N GLY A 333 -11.72 17.11 13.82
CA GLY A 333 -12.30 17.57 12.55
C GLY A 333 -11.29 17.59 11.41
N LEU A 334 -11.78 17.46 10.17
CA LEU A 334 -10.97 17.47 8.95
C LEU A 334 -10.23 18.81 8.73
N ALA A 335 -10.71 19.92 9.32
CA ALA A 335 -10.01 21.21 9.25
C ALA A 335 -8.59 21.14 9.82
N THR A 336 -8.35 20.28 10.81
CA THR A 336 -7.10 20.22 11.56
C THR A 336 -6.27 19.00 11.17
N VAL A 337 -5.09 19.23 10.61
CA VAL A 337 -4.08 18.18 10.46
C VAL A 337 -3.36 17.99 11.81
N PRO A 338 -3.25 16.76 12.37
CA PRO A 338 -2.49 16.55 13.60
C PRO A 338 -1.00 16.91 13.41
N ASP A 339 -0.37 17.49 14.42
CA ASP A 339 0.97 18.11 14.29
C ASP A 339 2.05 17.12 13.83
N GLU A 340 1.96 15.86 14.25
CA GLU A 340 2.88 14.80 13.82
C GLU A 340 2.85 14.51 12.31
N TYR A 341 1.78 14.86 11.61
CA TYR A 341 1.63 14.66 10.16
C TYR A 341 1.91 15.92 9.33
N LYS A 342 2.15 17.07 9.97
CA LYS A 342 2.52 18.29 9.25
C LYS A 342 3.95 18.19 8.71
N PHE A 343 4.19 18.66 7.49
CA PHE A 343 5.55 18.86 7.01
C PHE A 343 6.23 19.94 7.88
N LYS A 344 7.43 19.63 8.37
CA LYS A 344 8.26 20.62 9.07
C LYS A 344 9.01 21.41 8.01
N SER A 345 8.81 22.73 8.02
CA SER A 345 9.48 23.71 7.17
C SER A 345 10.95 23.88 7.54
#